data_AF-A0A9D5G8R2-F1
#
_entry.id   AF-A0A9D5G8R2-F1
#
_cell.length_a   1.000
_cell.length_b   1.000
_cell.length_c   1.000
_cell.angle_alpha   90.00
_cell.angle_beta   90.00
_cell.angle_gamma   90.00
#
_symmetry.space_group_name_H-M   'P 1'
#
loop_
_entity.id
_entity.type
_entity.pdbx_description
1 polymer ?
#
loop_
_entity_poly.entity_id
_entity_poly.type
_entity_poly.pdbx_seq_one_letter_code
_entity_poly.pdbx_strand_id
1 'polypeptide(L)'
;PLVRTPLPKPGDVVTVTYALEPHVDDVVAGIGGGPVLLRNGAWFEDRHAPAPDERNYRWPVIALVRTLDGRLMFVAVDGRHPERSVGMTRPEFARLLLRLGGVDAMALDSGGSVTLVSRAPGDANASVRNVPSDNSAERWVSDGLFLYSSAPLPAVVAPAQVPTPVPEARPSP
;
A
#
# COMPACT_ATOMS: atom_id res chain seq x y z
N PRO A 1 1.77 -31.99 -5.79
CA PRO A 1 2.31 -33.36 -5.55
C PRO A 1 1.33 -34.18 -4.71
N LEU A 2 0.81 -35.29 -5.25
CA LEU A 2 0.00 -36.22 -4.47
C LEU A 2 0.91 -36.95 -3.48
N VAL A 3 0.62 -36.86 -2.19
CA VAL A 3 1.33 -37.57 -1.13
C VAL A 3 1.17 -39.07 -1.37
N ARG A 4 2.28 -39.77 -1.63
CA ARG A 4 2.31 -41.22 -1.93
C ARG A 4 2.49 -42.10 -0.69
N THR A 5 2.64 -41.50 0.48
CA THR A 5 2.74 -42.21 1.75
C THR A 5 1.36 -42.39 2.38
N PRO A 6 1.15 -43.49 3.14
CA PRO A 6 -0.06 -43.66 3.93
C PRO A 6 -0.25 -42.45 4.85
N LEU A 7 -1.50 -41.98 4.98
CA LEU A 7 -1.81 -40.92 5.91
C LEU A 7 -1.51 -41.37 7.35
N PRO A 8 -1.00 -40.49 8.23
CA PRO A 8 -0.79 -40.78 9.63
C PRO A 8 -2.08 -41.22 10.33
N LYS A 9 -1.97 -42.12 11.32
CA LYS A 9 -3.08 -42.59 12.15
C LYS A 9 -3.22 -41.73 13.42
N PRO A 10 -4.40 -41.74 14.08
CA PRO A 10 -4.54 -41.13 15.40
C PRO A 10 -3.49 -41.69 16.37
N GLY A 11 -2.69 -40.81 16.97
CA GLY A 11 -1.59 -41.17 17.87
C GLY A 11 -0.19 -41.16 17.22
N ASP A 12 -0.10 -41.06 15.89
CA ASP A 12 1.19 -40.94 15.21
C ASP A 12 1.79 -39.54 15.42
N VAL A 13 3.11 -39.49 15.64
CA VAL A 13 3.87 -38.22 15.64
C VAL A 13 4.24 -37.86 14.22
N VAL A 14 3.83 -36.67 13.78
CA VAL A 14 4.13 -36.14 12.44
C VAL A 14 5.09 -34.97 12.57
N THR A 15 6.23 -35.05 11.88
CA THR A 15 7.16 -33.93 11.74
C THR A 15 6.86 -33.18 10.46
N VAL A 16 6.50 -31.90 10.59
CA VAL A 16 6.37 -30.99 9.44
C VAL A 16 7.68 -30.22 9.30
N THR A 17 8.31 -30.36 8.14
CA THR A 17 9.48 -29.56 7.76
C THR A 17 9.09 -28.73 6.56
N TYR A 18 9.40 -27.43 6.58
CA TYR A 18 9.10 -26.53 5.47
C TYR A 18 10.28 -25.60 5.23
N ALA A 19 10.37 -25.12 3.99
CA ALA A 19 11.31 -24.11 3.54
C ALA A 19 10.56 -23.17 2.59
N LEU A 20 11.00 -21.92 2.51
CA LEU A 20 10.53 -20.97 1.51
C LEU A 20 11.47 -20.98 0.32
N GLU A 21 10.89 -20.89 -0.88
CA GLU A 21 11.63 -20.68 -2.12
C GLU A 21 11.17 -19.36 -2.75
N PRO A 22 12.06 -18.37 -2.91
CA PRO A 22 13.47 -18.37 -2.49
C PRO A 22 13.64 -18.40 -0.97
N HIS A 23 14.80 -18.83 -0.48
CA HIS A 23 15.17 -18.67 0.93
C HIS A 23 15.23 -17.19 1.31
N VAL A 24 14.83 -16.88 2.54
CA VAL A 24 14.58 -15.50 3.00
C VAL A 24 15.20 -15.26 4.39
N ASP A 25 16.46 -15.66 4.56
CA ASP A 25 17.13 -15.69 5.87
C ASP A 25 17.20 -14.31 6.56
N ASP A 26 17.22 -13.21 5.79
CA ASP A 26 17.29 -11.82 6.29
C ASP A 26 15.96 -11.05 6.22
N VAL A 27 14.84 -11.73 5.94
CA VAL A 27 13.53 -11.08 5.81
C VAL A 27 12.82 -11.04 7.17
N VAL A 28 12.57 -9.83 7.67
CA VAL A 28 11.90 -9.61 8.97
C VAL A 28 10.37 -9.70 8.88
N ALA A 29 9.80 -9.47 7.69
CA ALA A 29 8.38 -9.52 7.43
C ALA A 29 8.11 -9.72 5.93
N GLY A 30 7.03 -10.42 5.61
CA GLY A 30 6.53 -10.57 4.25
C GLY A 30 5.01 -10.43 4.22
N ILE A 31 4.49 -9.87 3.13
CA ILE A 31 3.05 -9.81 2.86
C ILE A 31 2.77 -10.44 1.51
N GLY A 32 1.74 -11.28 1.45
CA GLY A 32 1.23 -11.83 0.21
C GLY A 32 0.48 -10.76 -0.59
N GLY A 33 0.54 -10.85 -1.90
CA GLY A 33 -0.19 -9.95 -2.78
C GLY A 33 -0.28 -10.52 -4.18
N GLY A 34 -0.70 -9.69 -5.11
CA GLY A 34 -0.71 -10.01 -6.52
C GLY A 34 -1.86 -9.33 -7.28
N PRO A 35 -1.75 -9.26 -8.61
CA PRO A 35 -0.61 -9.71 -9.42
C PRO A 35 0.64 -8.85 -9.27
N VAL A 36 1.78 -9.39 -9.70
CA VAL A 36 2.95 -8.56 -10.03
C VAL A 36 2.58 -7.70 -11.24
N LEU A 37 2.61 -6.39 -11.07
CA LEU A 37 2.23 -5.41 -12.09
C LEU A 37 3.42 -4.97 -12.93
N LEU A 38 4.56 -4.73 -12.27
CA LEU A 38 5.81 -4.31 -12.90
C LEU A 38 6.95 -5.22 -12.51
N ARG A 39 7.85 -5.47 -13.47
CA ARG A 39 9.11 -6.17 -13.25
C ARG A 39 10.18 -5.55 -14.13
N ASN A 40 11.32 -5.20 -13.53
CA ASN A 40 12.47 -4.64 -14.25
C ASN A 40 12.13 -3.40 -15.12
N GLY A 41 11.29 -2.51 -14.62
CA GLY A 41 10.93 -1.26 -15.32
C GLY A 41 9.90 -1.40 -16.43
N ALA A 42 9.24 -2.57 -16.55
CA ALA A 42 8.24 -2.83 -17.58
C ALA A 42 6.96 -3.44 -16.99
N TRP A 43 5.86 -3.31 -17.72
CA TRP A 43 4.64 -4.08 -17.48
C TRP A 43 4.97 -5.57 -17.45
N PHE A 44 4.46 -6.27 -16.44
CA PHE A 44 4.63 -7.70 -16.30
C PHE A 44 3.26 -8.38 -16.30
N GLU A 45 3.07 -9.31 -17.24
CA GLU A 45 1.85 -10.12 -17.28
C GLU A 45 2.05 -11.34 -16.38
N ASP A 46 1.54 -11.26 -15.15
CA ASP A 46 1.65 -12.33 -14.17
C ASP A 46 0.77 -13.52 -14.52
N ARG A 47 1.40 -14.61 -14.98
CA ARG A 47 0.72 -15.87 -15.33
C ARG A 47 0.04 -16.57 -14.14
N HIS A 48 0.35 -16.18 -12.91
CA HIS A 48 -0.24 -16.71 -11.69
C HIS A 48 -0.99 -15.63 -10.91
N ALA A 49 -1.48 -14.60 -11.61
CA ALA A 49 -2.27 -13.53 -11.04
C ALA A 49 -3.43 -14.07 -10.18
N PRO A 50 -3.59 -13.63 -8.93
CA PRO A 50 -4.83 -13.85 -8.20
C PRO A 50 -5.99 -13.14 -8.90
N ALA A 51 -7.16 -13.76 -8.86
CA ALA A 51 -8.40 -13.27 -9.49
C ALA A 51 -8.16 -12.72 -10.91
N PRO A 52 -7.71 -13.56 -11.86
CA PRO A 52 -7.30 -13.10 -13.20
C PRO A 52 -8.44 -12.41 -13.96
N ASP A 53 -9.69 -12.80 -13.70
CA ASP A 53 -10.87 -12.22 -14.33
C ASP A 53 -11.08 -10.73 -13.99
N GLU A 54 -10.46 -10.24 -12.92
CA GLU A 54 -10.54 -8.84 -12.49
C GLU A 54 -9.57 -7.91 -13.24
N ARG A 55 -8.75 -8.43 -14.16
CA ARG A 55 -7.72 -7.68 -14.89
C ARG A 55 -8.23 -6.36 -15.49
N ASN A 56 -9.42 -6.42 -16.09
CA ASN A 56 -10.03 -5.29 -16.79
C ASN A 56 -11.16 -4.62 -15.99
N TYR A 57 -11.39 -5.01 -14.74
CA TYR A 57 -12.37 -4.35 -13.89
C TYR A 57 -11.82 -3.03 -13.39
N ARG A 58 -12.65 -1.99 -13.46
CA ARG A 58 -12.32 -0.68 -12.93
C ARG A 58 -12.88 -0.55 -11.52
N TRP A 59 -11.98 -0.41 -10.55
CA TRP A 59 -12.32 -0.35 -9.12
C TRP A 59 -11.15 0.28 -8.33
N PRO A 60 -11.30 0.55 -7.02
CA PRO A 60 -10.18 0.99 -6.20
C PRO A 60 -9.03 -0.01 -6.27
N VAL A 61 -7.79 0.47 -6.33
CA VAL A 61 -6.59 -0.36 -6.43
C VAL A 61 -5.50 0.16 -5.52
N ILE A 62 -4.65 -0.74 -5.05
CA ILE A 62 -3.48 -0.41 -4.22
C ILE A 62 -2.28 -1.30 -4.60
N ALA A 63 -1.07 -0.75 -4.55
CA ALA A 63 0.16 -1.47 -4.82
C ALA A 63 1.34 -0.97 -3.98
N LEU A 64 2.29 -1.89 -3.76
CA LEU A 64 3.64 -1.58 -3.33
C LEU A 64 4.53 -1.42 -4.56
N VAL A 65 5.33 -0.38 -4.58
CA VAL A 65 6.15 0.00 -5.75
C VAL A 65 7.58 0.30 -5.30
N ARG A 66 8.54 -0.41 -5.86
CA ARG A 66 9.96 -0.09 -5.73
C ARG A 66 10.37 0.81 -6.88
N THR A 67 11.05 1.90 -6.59
CA THR A 67 11.66 2.78 -7.60
C THR A 67 13.12 2.39 -7.87
N LEU A 68 13.70 2.93 -8.94
CA LEU A 68 15.08 2.64 -9.34
C LEU A 68 16.10 3.03 -8.25
N ASP A 69 15.86 4.13 -7.54
CA ASP A 69 16.70 4.62 -6.44
C ASP A 69 16.43 3.92 -5.10
N GLY A 70 15.66 2.82 -5.11
CA GLY A 70 15.45 1.96 -3.94
C GLY A 70 14.38 2.46 -2.97
N ARG A 71 13.63 3.51 -3.29
CA ARG A 71 12.47 3.92 -2.48
C ARG A 71 11.32 2.94 -2.64
N LEU A 72 10.55 2.79 -1.56
CA LEU A 72 9.29 2.06 -1.54
C LEU A 72 8.13 3.06 -1.50
N MET A 73 7.19 2.95 -2.43
CA MET A 73 5.97 3.75 -2.46
C MET A 73 4.76 2.85 -2.23
N PHE A 74 3.81 3.38 -1.46
CA PHE A 74 2.49 2.81 -1.28
C PHE A 74 1.54 3.67 -2.11
N VAL A 75 0.98 3.11 -3.16
CA VAL A 75 0.15 3.84 -4.11
C VAL A 75 -1.25 3.28 -4.05
N ALA A 76 -2.22 4.13 -3.67
CA ALA A 76 -3.64 3.80 -3.65
C ALA A 76 -4.39 4.73 -4.61
N VAL A 77 -5.38 4.19 -5.31
CA VAL A 77 -6.31 4.94 -6.15
C VAL A 77 -7.71 4.58 -5.72
N ASP A 78 -8.47 5.59 -5.28
CA ASP A 78 -9.88 5.44 -4.93
C ASP A 78 -10.71 4.99 -6.13
N GLY A 79 -11.91 4.46 -5.91
CA GLY A 79 -12.82 4.04 -6.98
C GLY A 79 -14.25 3.89 -6.50
N ARG A 80 -15.18 3.60 -7.43
CA ARG A 80 -16.64 3.51 -7.19
C ARG A 80 -17.31 4.83 -6.76
N HIS A 81 -16.63 5.96 -6.94
CA HIS A 81 -17.15 7.30 -6.66
C HIS A 81 -17.18 8.12 -7.97
N PRO A 82 -18.24 8.04 -8.80
CA PRO A 82 -18.25 8.61 -10.16
C PRO A 82 -17.86 10.10 -10.25
N GLU A 83 -18.23 10.89 -9.25
CA GLU A 83 -17.95 12.33 -9.13
C GLU A 83 -16.49 12.65 -8.74
N ARG A 84 -15.72 11.66 -8.25
CA ARG A 84 -14.37 11.86 -7.68
C ARG A 84 -13.32 10.93 -8.26
N SER A 85 -13.56 9.63 -8.21
CA SER A 85 -12.69 8.62 -8.82
C SER A 85 -13.49 7.39 -9.20
N VAL A 86 -13.38 7.01 -10.47
CA VAL A 86 -13.97 5.79 -11.02
C VAL A 86 -13.13 4.54 -10.74
N GLY A 87 -11.88 4.68 -10.25
CA GLY A 87 -10.92 3.59 -10.09
C GLY A 87 -10.09 3.34 -11.34
N MET A 88 -9.30 2.27 -11.35
CA MET A 88 -8.45 1.88 -12.48
C MET A 88 -8.54 0.39 -12.79
N THR A 89 -8.31 0.03 -14.04
CA THR A 89 -7.99 -1.36 -14.41
C THR A 89 -6.55 -1.69 -14.05
N ARG A 90 -6.18 -2.98 -13.96
CA ARG A 90 -4.79 -3.37 -13.65
C ARG A 90 -3.79 -2.80 -14.68
N PRO A 91 -4.06 -2.85 -16.01
CA PRO A 91 -3.21 -2.20 -17.03
C PRO A 91 -3.05 -0.69 -16.87
N GLU A 92 -4.14 0.03 -16.59
CA GLU A 92 -4.08 1.47 -16.34
C GLU A 92 -3.26 1.79 -15.10
N PHE A 93 -3.46 1.02 -14.04
CA PHE A 93 -2.78 1.23 -12.78
C PHE A 93 -1.27 1.03 -12.94
N ALA A 94 -0.82 -0.06 -13.53
CA ALA A 94 0.62 -0.26 -13.75
C ALA A 94 1.24 0.80 -14.68
N ARG A 95 0.50 1.30 -15.68
CA ARG A 95 0.96 2.43 -16.48
C ARG A 95 1.13 3.69 -15.63
N LEU A 96 0.24 3.93 -14.66
CA LEU A 96 0.44 4.99 -13.66
C LEU A 96 1.70 4.72 -12.82
N LEU A 97 1.91 3.50 -12.32
CA LEU A 97 3.06 3.14 -11.50
C LEU A 97 4.40 3.34 -12.25
N LEU A 98 4.45 3.01 -13.55
CA LEU A 98 5.60 3.32 -14.41
C LEU A 98 5.86 4.83 -14.50
N ARG A 99 4.80 5.64 -14.68
CA ARG A 99 4.94 7.10 -14.73
C ARG A 99 5.41 7.70 -13.40
N LEU A 100 5.11 7.04 -12.28
CA LEU A 100 5.61 7.41 -10.96
C LEU A 100 7.07 6.96 -10.72
N GLY A 101 7.72 6.33 -11.70
CA GLY A 101 9.11 5.86 -11.60
C GLY A 101 9.28 4.47 -10.98
N GLY A 102 8.19 3.70 -10.89
CA GLY A 102 8.23 2.31 -10.42
C GLY A 102 9.00 1.40 -11.38
N VAL A 103 9.87 0.56 -10.83
CA VAL A 103 10.59 -0.48 -11.57
C VAL A 103 10.08 -1.88 -11.25
N ASP A 104 9.68 -2.13 -10.01
CA ASP A 104 8.97 -3.35 -9.62
C ASP A 104 7.72 -2.95 -8.83
N ALA A 105 6.61 -3.64 -9.06
CA ALA A 105 5.37 -3.36 -8.36
C ALA A 105 4.51 -4.60 -8.21
N MET A 106 3.84 -4.71 -7.08
CA MET A 106 2.89 -5.77 -6.77
C MET A 106 1.60 -5.14 -6.25
N ALA A 107 0.47 -5.54 -6.83
CA ALA A 107 -0.84 -5.16 -6.31
C ALA A 107 -1.12 -5.85 -4.96
N LEU A 108 -1.92 -5.22 -4.10
CA LEU A 108 -2.50 -5.87 -2.93
C LEU A 108 -4.03 -5.99 -3.12
N ASP A 109 -4.72 -6.46 -2.08
CA ASP A 109 -6.18 -6.59 -2.11
C ASP A 109 -6.86 -5.27 -2.48
N SER A 110 -7.72 -5.33 -3.49
CA SER A 110 -8.31 -4.18 -4.16
C SER A 110 -9.78 -4.00 -3.78
N GLY A 111 -10.47 -3.02 -4.35
CA GLY A 111 -11.87 -2.76 -4.02
C GLY A 111 -12.04 -2.12 -2.63
N GLY A 112 -13.03 -2.58 -1.87
CA GLY A 112 -13.41 -1.97 -0.59
C GLY A 112 -12.35 -2.07 0.50
N SER A 113 -11.37 -2.96 0.34
CA SER A 113 -10.23 -3.12 1.23
C SER A 113 -9.20 -1.99 1.08
N VAL A 114 -9.24 -1.22 -0.02
CA VAL A 114 -8.24 -0.17 -0.30
C VAL A 114 -8.33 0.94 0.73
N THR A 115 -7.39 0.91 1.67
CA THR A 115 -7.23 1.88 2.74
C THR A 115 -5.75 2.20 2.90
N LEU A 116 -5.39 3.47 2.78
CA LEU A 116 -4.05 3.97 3.04
C LEU A 116 -4.11 4.88 4.26
N VAL A 117 -3.33 4.53 5.28
CA VAL A 117 -3.26 5.28 6.54
C VAL A 117 -1.85 5.84 6.70
N SER A 118 -1.73 7.09 7.12
CA SER A 118 -0.44 7.65 7.53
C SER A 118 -0.59 8.68 8.64
N ARG A 119 0.47 8.88 9.40
CA ARG A 119 0.60 9.98 10.36
C ARG A 119 1.50 11.03 9.71
N ALA A 120 0.95 12.20 9.39
CA ALA A 120 1.76 13.28 8.82
C ALA A 120 2.68 13.86 9.91
N PRO A 121 3.80 14.50 9.54
CA PRO A 121 4.62 15.25 10.49
C PRO A 121 3.76 16.26 11.27
N GLY A 122 3.80 16.17 12.60
CA GLY A 122 3.02 17.02 13.50
C GLY A 122 1.66 16.45 13.92
N ASP A 123 1.15 15.42 13.25
CA ASP A 123 -0.08 14.74 13.68
C ASP A 123 0.20 13.86 14.91
N ALA A 124 -0.69 13.90 15.91
CA ALA A 124 -0.62 12.98 17.05
C ALA A 124 -1.02 11.55 16.67
N ASN A 125 -1.98 11.42 15.76
CA ASN A 125 -2.59 10.15 15.37
C ASN A 125 -2.46 9.93 13.85
N ALA A 126 -2.45 8.67 13.44
CA ALA A 126 -2.59 8.33 12.04
C ALA A 126 -4.03 8.53 11.57
N SER A 127 -4.21 8.84 10.29
CA SER A 127 -5.52 9.01 9.68
C SER A 127 -5.53 8.44 8.26
N VAL A 128 -6.73 8.05 7.82
CA VAL A 128 -6.95 7.59 6.44
C VAL A 128 -6.66 8.74 5.48
N ARG A 129 -5.95 8.42 4.40
CA ARG A 129 -5.49 9.39 3.39
C ARG A 129 -6.23 9.28 2.07
N ASN A 130 -7.09 8.27 1.93
CA ASN A 130 -7.91 8.02 0.75
C ASN A 130 -9.41 7.99 1.13
N VAL A 131 -10.31 7.71 0.18
CA VAL A 131 -11.74 7.52 0.46
C VAL A 131 -12.10 6.05 0.25
N PRO A 132 -12.29 5.29 1.34
CA PRO A 132 -12.77 3.92 1.25
C PRO A 132 -14.04 3.81 0.40
N SER A 133 -14.16 2.74 -0.39
CA SER A 133 -15.24 2.66 -1.39
C SER A 133 -16.55 2.12 -0.84
N ASP A 134 -16.53 1.45 0.31
CA ASP A 134 -17.70 0.77 0.86
C ASP A 134 -18.49 1.75 1.71
N ASN A 135 -19.47 2.42 1.11
CA ASN A 135 -20.29 3.45 1.76
C ASN A 135 -19.45 4.55 2.44
N SER A 136 -18.26 4.84 1.88
CA SER A 136 -17.28 5.78 2.45
C SER A 136 -16.73 5.41 3.83
N ALA A 137 -16.81 4.12 4.20
CA ALA A 137 -16.29 3.59 5.46
C ALA A 137 -15.17 2.57 5.21
N GLU A 138 -14.23 2.50 6.16
CA GLU A 138 -13.18 1.48 6.15
C GLU A 138 -13.78 0.07 6.25
N ARG A 139 -13.30 -0.84 5.42
CA ARG A 139 -13.64 -2.26 5.49
C ARG A 139 -12.71 -2.96 6.47
N TRP A 140 -13.26 -3.91 7.23
CA TRP A 140 -12.46 -4.86 7.99
C TRP A 140 -11.63 -5.74 7.05
N VAL A 141 -10.31 -5.71 7.23
CA VAL A 141 -9.34 -6.53 6.49
C VAL A 141 -8.65 -7.51 7.42
N SER A 142 -8.19 -8.65 6.90
CA SER A 142 -7.54 -9.70 7.69
C SER A 142 -6.10 -9.37 8.08
N ASP A 143 -5.41 -8.61 7.24
CA ASP A 143 -4.01 -8.24 7.39
C ASP A 143 -3.75 -6.83 6.82
N GLY A 144 -2.55 -6.33 7.08
CA GLY A 144 -2.08 -5.04 6.58
C GLY A 144 -0.57 -4.93 6.69
N LEU A 145 0.04 -4.10 5.84
CA LEU A 145 1.46 -3.78 5.91
C LEU A 145 1.66 -2.42 6.59
N PHE A 146 2.39 -2.42 7.70
CA PHE A 146 2.62 -1.23 8.51
C PHE A 146 4.09 -0.90 8.56
N LEU A 147 4.43 0.36 8.25
CA LEU A 147 5.77 0.90 8.41
C LEU A 147 5.81 1.83 9.63
N TYR A 148 6.52 1.40 10.67
CA TYR A 148 6.75 2.22 11.86
C TYR A 148 8.17 2.75 11.85
N SER A 149 8.30 4.05 12.09
CA SER A 149 9.59 4.67 12.34
C SER A 149 9.82 4.78 13.84
N SER A 150 10.95 4.27 14.31
CA SER A 150 11.47 4.51 15.66
C SER A 150 12.31 5.80 15.74
N ALA A 151 12.42 6.55 14.64
CA ALA A 151 13.12 7.83 14.65
C ALA A 151 12.44 8.80 15.64
N PRO A 152 13.22 9.65 16.33
CA PRO A 152 12.65 10.69 17.18
C PRO A 152 11.66 11.55 16.38
N LEU A 153 10.58 11.98 17.04
CA LEU A 153 9.68 12.95 16.43
C LEU A 153 10.47 14.22 16.10
N PRO A 154 10.30 14.80 14.89
CA PRO A 154 10.90 16.09 14.59
C PRO A 154 10.41 17.12 15.61
N ALA A 155 11.30 18.01 16.04
CA ALA A 155 10.90 19.11 16.91
C ALA A 155 9.78 19.90 16.23
N VAL A 156 8.65 20.06 16.91
CA VAL A 156 7.57 20.93 16.43
C VAL A 156 8.08 22.36 16.52
N VAL A 157 8.60 22.87 15.42
CA VAL A 157 8.91 24.30 15.31
C VAL A 157 7.57 24.98 15.10
N ALA A 158 7.04 25.59 16.16
CA ALA A 158 5.90 26.50 16.02
C ALA A 158 6.28 27.54 14.96
N PRO A 159 5.41 27.82 13.97
CA PRO A 159 5.69 28.88 13.01
C PRO A 159 6.01 30.14 13.79
N ALA A 160 7.13 30.80 13.45
CA ALA A 160 7.50 32.06 14.07
C ALA A 160 6.29 32.99 13.98
N GLN A 161 5.82 33.51 15.12
CA GLN A 161 4.75 34.49 15.10
C GLN A 161 5.25 35.66 14.24
N VAL A 162 4.62 35.87 13.09
CA VAL A 162 4.85 37.07 12.30
C VAL A 162 4.39 38.21 13.21
N PRO A 163 5.26 39.17 13.58
CA PRO A 163 4.84 40.30 14.38
C PRO A 163 3.68 40.98 13.66
N THR A 164 2.54 41.11 14.34
CA THR A 164 1.44 41.93 13.82
C THR A 164 2.01 43.32 13.56
N PRO A 165 1.92 43.87 12.33
CA PRO A 165 2.40 45.22 12.09
C PRO A 165 1.71 46.17 13.06
N VAL A 166 2.51 46.93 13.81
CA VAL A 166 1.99 48.02 14.63
C VAL A 166 1.30 48.98 13.66
N PRO A 167 0.00 49.30 13.84
CA PRO A 167 -0.67 50.29 13.00
C PRO A 167 0.14 51.58 13.01
N GLU A 168 0.48 52.08 11.83
CA GLU A 168 1.20 53.33 11.68
C GLU A 168 0.43 54.42 12.45
N ALA A 169 1.10 55.03 13.43
CA ALA A 169 0.48 56.02 14.29
C ALA A 169 -0.06 57.15 13.39
N ARG A 170 -1.38 57.37 13.45
CA ARG A 170 -2.03 58.47 12.76
C ARG A 170 -1.30 59.77 13.12
N PRO A 171 -0.86 60.58 12.14
CA PRO A 171 -0.27 61.88 12.47
C PRO A 171 -1.29 62.68 13.30
N SER A 172 -0.80 63.22 14.41
CA SER A 172 -1.56 64.12 15.30
C SER A 172 -1.87 65.43 14.56
N PRO A 173 -2.95 66.14 14.95
CA PRO A 173 -3.83 66.92 14.06
C PRO A 173 -3.18 68.07 13.31
#